data_AF-A0A7Z7CN88-F1
#
_entry.id   AF-A0A7Z7CN88-F1
#
_cell.length_a   1.000
_cell.length_b   1.000
_cell.length_c   1.000
_cell.angle_alpha   90.00
_cell.angle_beta   90.00
_cell.angle_gamma   90.00
#
_symmetry.space_group_name_H-M   'P 1'
#
loop_
_entity.id
_entity.type
_entity.pdbx_description
1 polymer ?
#
loop_
_entity_poly.entity_id
_entity_poly.type
_entity_poly.pdbx_seq_one_letter_code
_entity_poly.pdbx_strand_id
1 'polypeptide(L)' 'MVQAKKDEVRKEIEYAALKVFFEKGYVDAKMSDIADEINISVGNIYTYFKNKKELFYAVVPPDLVDYLKNVLV' A
#
# COMPACT_ATOMS: atom_id res chain seq x y z
N MET A 1 -13.32 6.39 -18.85
CA MET A 1 -12.45 7.39 -18.16
C MET A 1 -12.49 7.27 -16.63
N VAL A 2 -13.59 6.84 -16.01
CA VAL A 2 -13.68 6.66 -14.53
C VAL A 2 -12.76 5.57 -13.98
N GLN A 3 -12.59 4.45 -14.70
CA GLN A 3 -11.74 3.34 -14.26
C GLN A 3 -10.26 3.72 -14.18
N ALA A 4 -9.74 4.46 -15.15
CA ALA A 4 -8.33 4.88 -15.18
C ALA A 4 -7.94 5.72 -13.95
N LYS A 5 -8.81 6.65 -13.53
CA LYS A 5 -8.60 7.45 -12.32
C LYS A 5 -8.64 6.60 -11.05
N LYS A 6 -9.50 5.57 -11.01
CA LYS A 6 -9.59 4.63 -9.89
C LYS A 6 -8.30 3.81 -9.76
N ASP A 7 -7.74 3.36 -10.88
CA ASP A 7 -6.50 2.58 -10.90
C ASP A 7 -5.27 3.44 -10.51
N GLU A 8 -5.26 4.71 -10.90
CA GLU A 8 -4.22 5.68 -10.53
C GLU A 8 -4.21 5.92 -9.01
N VAL A 9 -5.36 6.24 -8.41
CA VAL A 9 -5.49 6.44 -6.96
C VAL A 9 -5.12 5.17 -6.19
N ARG A 10 -5.50 3.99 -6.71
CA ARG A 10 -5.10 2.71 -6.10
C ARG A 10 -3.57 2.59 -6.02
N LYS A 11 -2.87 2.92 -7.09
CA LYS A 11 -1.40 2.88 -7.13
C LYS A 11 -0.77 3.89 -6.17
N GLU A 12 -1.30 5.10 -6.09
CA GLU A 12 -0.82 6.11 -5.12
C GLU A 12 -0.92 5.60 -3.68
N ILE A 13 -2.04 4.96 -3.33
CA ILE A 13 -2.22 4.33 -2.02
C ILE A 13 -1.20 3.21 -1.80
N GLU A 14 -0.95 2.36 -2.80
CA GLU A 14 0.04 1.27 -2.72
C GLU A 14 1.47 1.83 -2.51
N TYR A 15 1.86 2.87 -3.24
CA TYR A 15 3.17 3.51 -3.04
C TYR A 15 3.32 4.14 -1.66
N ALA A 16 2.31 4.90 -1.21
CA ALA A 16 2.29 5.49 0.12
C ALA A 16 2.37 4.42 1.22
N ALA A 17 1.61 3.34 1.06
CA ALA A 17 1.60 2.23 2.00
C ALA A 17 2.97 1.55 2.10
N LEU A 18 3.61 1.26 0.96
CA LEU A 18 4.94 0.66 0.93
C LEU A 18 5.95 1.53 1.70
N LYS A 19 5.95 2.84 1.47
CA LYS A 19 6.82 3.79 2.16
C LYS A 19 6.58 3.79 3.67
N VAL A 20 5.32 3.95 4.09
CA VAL A 20 4.95 3.98 5.50
C VAL A 20 5.29 2.66 6.21
N PHE A 21 5.03 1.50 5.58
CA PHE A 21 5.39 0.20 6.14
C PHE A 21 6.90 0.01 6.24
N PHE A 22 7.68 0.51 5.29
CA PHE A 22 9.13 0.46 5.33
C PHE A 22 9.70 1.33 6.47
N GLU A 23 9.16 2.53 6.66
CA GLU A 23 9.64 3.49 7.67
C GLU A 23 9.21 3.14 9.10
N LYS A 24 7.96 2.70 9.29
CA LYS A 24 7.37 2.47 10.63
C LYS A 24 7.27 0.99 10.99
N GLY A 25 7.47 0.08 10.05
CA GLY A 25 7.14 -1.33 10.22
C GLY A 25 5.62 -1.58 10.20
N TYR A 26 5.23 -2.84 9.99
CA TYR A 26 3.81 -3.20 9.88
C TYR A 26 3.02 -2.94 11.15
N VAL A 27 3.60 -3.16 12.34
CA VAL A 27 2.85 -3.04 13.60
C VAL A 27 2.45 -1.59 13.86
N ASP A 28 3.40 -0.66 13.77
CA ASP A 28 3.21 0.74 14.15
C ASP A 28 2.57 1.60 13.04
N ALA A 29 2.68 1.18 11.78
CA ALA A 29 1.99 1.84 10.67
C ALA A 29 0.47 1.84 10.86
N LYS A 30 -0.16 2.99 10.69
CA LYS A 30 -1.62 3.18 10.72
C LYS A 30 -2.15 3.54 9.34
N MET A 31 -3.42 3.24 9.10
CA MET A 31 -4.11 3.65 7.87
C MET A 31 -4.15 5.18 7.72
N SER A 32 -4.15 5.93 8.82
CA SER A 32 -4.05 7.40 8.81
C SER A 32 -2.71 7.88 8.29
N ASP A 33 -1.60 7.24 8.67
CA ASP A 33 -0.27 7.63 8.21
C ASP A 33 -0.17 7.55 6.67
N ILE A 34 -0.78 6.52 6.08
CA ILE A 34 -0.82 6.30 4.64
C ILE A 34 -1.71 7.33 3.94
N ALA A 35 -2.83 7.68 4.58
CA ALA A 35 -3.75 8.68 4.06
C ALA A 35 -3.12 10.08 4.04
N ASP A 36 -2.38 10.40 5.11
CA ASP A 36 -1.68 11.67 5.27
C ASP A 36 -0.53 11.82 4.25
N GLU A 37 0.18 10.74 3.92
CA GLU A 37 1.29 10.73 2.95
C GLU A 37 0.87 11.23 1.54
N ILE A 38 -0.38 10.98 1.13
CA ILE A 38 -0.91 11.42 -0.17
C ILE A 38 -2.12 12.37 -0.05
N ASN A 39 -2.33 12.93 1.15
CA ASN A 39 -3.38 13.90 1.45
C ASN A 39 -4.80 13.48 1.03
N ILE A 40 -5.19 12.26 1.40
CA ILE A 40 -6.55 11.73 1.21
C ILE A 40 -7.19 11.39 2.55
N SER A 41 -8.50 11.13 2.56
CA SER A 41 -9.15 10.58 3.75
C SER A 41 -8.82 9.09 3.92
N VAL A 42 -8.78 8.63 5.17
CA VAL A 42 -8.71 7.19 5.48
C VAL A 42 -9.88 6.43 4.84
N GLY A 43 -11.06 7.05 4.78
CA GLY A 43 -12.24 6.50 4.10
C GLY A 43 -11.99 6.20 2.63
N ASN A 44 -11.24 7.06 1.91
CA ASN A 44 -10.85 6.79 0.52
C ASN A 44 -10.02 5.51 0.42
N ILE A 45 -9.07 5.27 1.32
CA ILE A 45 -8.28 4.03 1.31
C ILE A 45 -9.17 2.81 1.48
N TYR A 46 -10.15 2.89 2.40
CA TYR A 46 -11.09 1.79 2.63
C TYR A 46 -12.01 1.47 1.44
N THR A 47 -12.12 2.35 0.44
CA THR A 47 -12.80 2.03 -0.82
C THR A 47 -12.00 1.08 -1.72
N TYR A 48 -10.69 0.93 -1.49
CA TYR A 48 -9.77 0.08 -2.26
C TYR A 48 -9.27 -1.14 -1.50
N PHE A 49 -9.13 -1.03 -0.18
CA PHE A 49 -8.56 -2.05 0.70
C PHE A 49 -9.39 -2.17 1.97
N LYS A 50 -9.86 -3.38 2.31
CA LYS A 50 -10.75 -3.59 3.46
C LYS A 50 -10.06 -3.39 4.79
N ASN A 51 -8.74 -3.58 4.85
CA ASN A 51 -7.94 -3.47 6.06
C ASN A 51 -6.44 -3.32 5.77
N LYS A 52 -5.67 -3.04 6.83
CA LYS A 52 -4.20 -2.88 6.79
C LYS A 52 -3.48 -4.12 6.25
N LYS A 53 -3.98 -5.32 6.55
CA LYS A 53 -3.37 -6.59 6.12
C LYS A 53 -3.51 -6.79 4.61
N GLU A 54 -4.67 -6.49 4.05
CA GLU A 54 -4.90 -6.55 2.60
C GLU A 54 -4.01 -5.54 1.86
N LEU A 55 -3.93 -4.30 2.36
CA LEU A 55 -3.04 -3.28 1.79
C LEU A 55 -1.57 -3.69 1.90
N PHE A 56 -1.16 -4.25 3.04
CA PHE A 56 0.20 -4.76 3.21
C PHE A 56 0.56 -5.83 2.19
N TYR A 57 -0.31 -6.84 1.98
CA TYR A 57 -0.02 -7.88 0.98
C TYR A 57 -0.10 -7.40 -0.46
N ALA A 58 -0.79 -6.29 -0.74
CA ALA A 58 -0.77 -5.69 -2.07
C ALA A 58 0.62 -5.12 -2.42
N VAL A 59 1.42 -4.73 -1.42
CA VAL A 59 2.72 -4.06 -1.62
C VAL A 59 3.91 -4.91 -1.17
N VAL A 60 3.70 -5.86 -0.26
CA VAL A 60 4.65 -6.87 0.20
C VAL A 60 4.01 -8.25 0.01
N PRO A 61 3.98 -8.77 -1.22
CA PRO A 61 3.34 -10.04 -1.50
C PRO A 61 4.16 -11.21 -0.89
N PRO A 62 3.52 -12.33 -0.51
CA PRO A 62 4.20 -13.43 0.18
C PRO A 62 5.40 -14.03 -0.57
N ASP A 63 5.36 -13.98 -1.90
CA ASP A 63 6.38 -14.47 -2.83
C ASP A 63 7.50 -13.46 -3.11
N LEU A 64 7.44 -12.24 -2.54
CA LEU A 64 8.43 -11.19 -2.74
C LEU A 64 9.86 -11.67 -2.45
N VAL A 65 10.04 -12.45 -1.38
CA VAL A 65 11.36 -12.95 -0.98
C VAL A 65 11.95 -13.85 -2.07
N ASP A 66 11.15 -14.72 -2.67
CA ASP A 66 11.62 -15.63 -3.71
C ASP A 66 11.86 -14.89 -5.03
N TYR A 67 11.02 -13.90 -5.35
CA TYR A 67 11.28 -12.99 -6.47
C TYR A 67 12.62 -12.25 -6.31
N LEU A 68 12.87 -11.66 -5.14
CA LEU A 68 14.10 -10.91 -4.87
C LEU A 68 15.33 -11.82 -4.90
N LYS A 69 15.24 -13.05 -4.38
CA LYS A 69 16.33 -14.04 -4.51
C LYS A 69 16.67 -14.29 -5.98
N ASN A 70 15.67 -14.50 -6.83
CA ASN A 70 15.90 -14.80 -8.26
C ASN A 70 16.47 -13.62 -9.06
N VAL A 71 16.25 -12.38 -8.62
CA VAL A 71 16.70 -11.16 -9.33
C VAL A 71 18.06 -10.67 -8.80
N LEU A 72 18.31 -10.78 -7.50
CA LEU A 72 19.46 -10.16 -6.84
C LEU A 72 20.64 -11.11 -6.58
N VAL A 73 20.41 -12.43 -6.55
CA VAL A 73 21.41 -13.46 -6.23
C VAL A 73 21.52 -14.42 -7.40
#